data_AF-A0A258KC50-F1
#
_entry.id   AF-A0A258KC50-F1
#
_cell.length_a   1.000
_cell.length_b   1.000
_cell.length_c   1.000
_cell.angle_alpha   90.00
_cell.angle_beta   90.00
_cell.angle_gamma   90.00
#
_symmetry.space_group_name_H-M   'P 1'
#
loop_
_entity.id
_entity.type
_entity.pdbx_description
1 polymer ?
#
loop_
_entity_poly.entity_id
_entity_poly.type
_entity_poly.pdbx_seq_one_letter_code
_entity_poly.pdbx_strand_id
1 'polypeptide(L)'
;LCMAYLNTAGIFEKLHQKDSVLFYSRQSLQLAKERNFLKEVRNAAQFLSLYYRKISADSAFYYQDISKAMNDSLFSQEKQNEIQSMTFEETMRQQEIEANKFKEAEDRKHNLQYVAIAIALFTFVIIFFLFSRSVVVGEKFIRFFGILGLLAVFEFINLLIHPQLEHFTNDSPVLMLIILMCIAALLIPLHHKLEHWITHKMIEKNKKIRLVSAKRTIEKLEEK
;
A
#
# COMPACT_ATOMS: atom_id res chain seq x y z
N LEU A 1 -6.50 39.38 -26.56
CA LEU A 1 -6.34 40.52 -27.49
C LEU A 1 -6.12 40.05 -28.94
N CYS A 2 -5.22 39.09 -29.23
CA CYS A 2 -5.01 38.57 -30.59
C CYS A 2 -6.28 38.00 -31.24
N MET A 3 -7.03 37.16 -30.52
CA MET A 3 -8.31 36.61 -30.99
C MET A 3 -9.36 37.69 -31.24
N ALA A 4 -9.39 38.75 -30.42
CA ALA A 4 -10.31 39.86 -30.61
C ALA A 4 -10.03 40.58 -31.95
N TYR A 5 -8.75 40.87 -32.26
CA TYR A 5 -8.36 41.45 -33.54
C TYR A 5 -8.64 40.54 -34.74
N LEU A 6 -8.47 39.22 -34.58
CA LEU A 6 -8.80 38.29 -35.66
C LEU A 6 -10.31 38.22 -35.92
N ASN A 7 -11.12 38.23 -34.85
CA ASN A 7 -12.57 38.25 -34.93
C ASN A 7 -13.08 39.56 -35.55
N THR A 8 -12.50 40.72 -35.18
CA THR A 8 -12.86 42.01 -35.81
C THR A 8 -12.53 42.00 -37.29
N ALA A 9 -11.39 41.44 -37.69
CA ALA A 9 -11.06 41.26 -39.11
C ALA A 9 -12.11 40.41 -39.85
N GLY A 10 -12.58 39.32 -39.24
CA GLY A 10 -13.65 38.49 -39.81
C GLY A 10 -15.00 39.23 -39.93
N ILE A 11 -15.30 40.16 -39.03
CA ILE A 11 -16.48 41.04 -39.15
C ILE A 11 -16.33 42.00 -40.33
N PHE A 12 -15.17 42.66 -40.46
CA PHE A 12 -14.91 43.57 -41.58
C PHE A 12 -14.87 42.88 -42.94
N GLU A 13 -14.49 41.60 -42.98
CA GLU A 13 -14.52 40.80 -44.20
C GLU A 13 -15.97 40.62 -44.71
N LYS A 14 -16.90 40.35 -43.80
CA LYS A 14 -18.34 40.28 -44.10
C LYS A 14 -18.93 41.63 -44.53
N LEU A 15 -18.36 42.73 -44.04
CA LEU A 15 -18.72 44.09 -44.44
C LEU A 15 -18.01 44.55 -45.72
N HIS A 16 -17.25 43.69 -46.38
CA HIS A 16 -16.48 43.98 -47.60
C HIS A 16 -15.45 45.12 -47.46
N GLN A 17 -15.01 45.42 -46.24
CA GLN A 17 -14.02 46.49 -45.97
C GLN A 17 -12.59 45.94 -45.96
N LYS A 18 -11.96 45.93 -47.15
CA LYS A 18 -10.66 45.27 -47.39
C LYS A 18 -9.50 45.79 -46.52
N ASP A 19 -9.39 47.10 -46.34
CA ASP A 19 -8.27 47.72 -45.61
C ASP A 19 -8.33 47.39 -44.11
N SER A 20 -9.54 47.46 -43.54
CA SER A 20 -9.80 47.11 -42.14
C SER A 20 -9.48 45.63 -41.87
N VAL A 21 -9.84 44.72 -42.79
CA VAL A 21 -9.52 43.28 -42.67
C VAL A 21 -8.01 43.08 -42.52
N LEU A 22 -7.23 43.63 -43.46
CA LEU A 22 -5.77 43.46 -43.45
C LEU A 22 -5.12 44.09 -42.23
N PHE A 23 -5.59 45.26 -41.80
CA PHE A 23 -5.08 45.96 -40.63
C PHE A 23 -5.24 45.13 -39.35
N TYR A 24 -6.46 44.67 -39.08
CA TYR A 24 -6.73 43.89 -37.85
C TYR A 24 -6.12 42.49 -37.90
N SER A 25 -6.11 41.82 -39.06
CA SER A 25 -5.45 40.51 -39.19
C SER A 25 -3.94 40.58 -39.00
N ARG A 26 -3.28 41.61 -39.54
CA ARG A 26 -1.83 41.81 -39.35
C ARG A 26 -1.48 42.16 -37.91
N GLN A 27 -2.29 43.00 -37.26
CA GLN A 27 -2.12 43.27 -35.82
C GLN A 27 -2.29 42.02 -34.97
N SER A 28 -3.28 41.17 -35.28
CA SER A 28 -3.46 39.88 -34.60
C SER A 28 -2.24 38.99 -34.75
N LEU A 29 -1.71 38.85 -35.98
CA LEU A 29 -0.52 38.06 -36.27
C LEU A 29 0.72 38.59 -35.56
N GLN A 30 0.94 39.90 -35.60
CA GLN A 30 2.09 40.55 -34.95
C GLN A 30 2.06 40.33 -33.44
N LEU A 31 0.92 40.63 -32.80
CA LEU A 31 0.78 40.46 -31.37
C LEU A 31 0.92 38.99 -30.94
N ALA A 32 0.41 38.05 -31.74
CA ALA A 32 0.57 36.62 -31.48
C ALA A 32 2.04 36.17 -31.60
N LYS A 33 2.79 36.72 -32.56
CA LYS A 33 4.23 36.45 -32.71
C LYS A 33 5.03 37.02 -31.55
N GLU A 34 4.79 38.27 -31.17
CA GLU A 34 5.47 38.93 -30.04
C GLU A 34 5.27 38.18 -28.72
N ARG A 35 4.11 37.54 -28.54
CA ARG A 35 3.76 36.76 -27.35
C ARG A 35 4.08 35.26 -27.47
N ASN A 36 4.66 34.81 -28.59
CA ASN A 36 4.93 33.40 -28.89
C ASN A 36 3.69 32.49 -28.78
N PHE A 37 2.50 32.99 -29.11
CA PHE A 37 1.26 32.22 -29.11
C PHE A 37 1.10 31.45 -30.42
N LEU A 38 1.75 30.28 -30.52
CA LEU A 38 1.85 29.49 -31.75
C LEU A 38 0.49 29.18 -32.40
N LYS A 39 -0.53 28.86 -31.61
CA LYS A 39 -1.91 28.58 -32.09
C LYS A 39 -2.55 29.81 -32.72
N GLU A 40 -2.34 30.97 -32.14
CA GLU A 40 -2.90 32.25 -32.56
C GLU A 40 -2.14 32.78 -33.79
N VAL A 41 -0.82 32.58 -33.86
CA VAL A 41 -0.02 32.82 -35.07
C VAL A 41 -0.53 31.94 -36.21
N ARG A 42 -0.73 30.64 -35.96
CA ARG A 42 -1.26 29.69 -36.96
C ARG A 42 -2.62 30.12 -37.49
N ASN A 43 -3.53 30.52 -36.60
CA ASN A 43 -4.89 30.95 -36.95
C ASN A 43 -4.90 32.28 -37.73
N ALA A 44 -4.12 33.28 -37.31
CA ALA A 44 -4.02 34.55 -38.01
C ALA A 44 -3.36 34.41 -39.38
N ALA A 45 -2.32 33.58 -39.49
CA ALA A 45 -1.67 33.25 -40.77
C ALA A 45 -2.60 32.48 -41.71
N GLN A 46 -3.38 31.53 -41.19
CA GLN A 46 -4.39 30.81 -41.99
C GLN A 46 -5.46 31.77 -42.54
N PHE A 47 -5.95 32.67 -41.70
CA PHE A 47 -6.93 33.69 -42.11
C PHE A 47 -6.36 34.59 -43.23
N LEU A 48 -5.14 35.09 -43.07
CA LEU A 48 -4.47 35.90 -44.08
C LEU A 48 -4.23 35.12 -45.37
N SER A 49 -3.82 33.85 -45.29
CA SER A 49 -3.66 33.00 -46.47
C SER A 49 -4.96 32.86 -47.26
N LEU A 50 -6.08 32.56 -46.58
CA LEU A 50 -7.41 32.45 -47.19
C LEU A 50 -7.86 33.76 -47.83
N TYR A 51 -7.59 34.88 -47.17
CA TYR A 51 -7.92 36.21 -47.70
C TYR A 51 -7.12 36.53 -48.97
N TYR A 52 -5.80 36.29 -48.95
CA TYR A 52 -4.93 36.55 -50.10
C TYR A 52 -5.12 35.59 -51.26
N ARG A 53 -5.70 34.39 -51.08
CA ARG A 53 -6.01 33.47 -52.20
C ARG A 53 -6.85 34.13 -53.30
N LYS A 54 -7.67 35.13 -52.96
CA LYS A 54 -8.52 35.88 -53.89
C LYS A 54 -7.82 37.09 -54.53
N ILE A 55 -6.59 37.41 -54.11
CA ILE A 55 -5.88 38.65 -54.43
C ILE A 55 -4.51 38.35 -55.06
N SER A 56 -3.69 37.55 -54.40
CA SER A 56 -2.33 37.19 -54.82
C SER A 56 -1.92 35.79 -54.33
N ALA A 57 -1.42 34.96 -55.25
CA ALA A 57 -0.93 33.63 -54.93
C ALA A 57 0.30 33.68 -54.01
N ASP A 58 1.23 34.60 -54.25
CA ASP A 58 2.49 34.72 -53.50
C ASP A 58 2.26 35.01 -52.01
N SER A 59 1.42 36.01 -51.70
CA SER A 59 1.10 36.34 -50.31
C SER A 59 0.28 35.23 -49.64
N ALA A 60 -0.62 34.58 -50.39
CA ALA A 60 -1.36 33.44 -49.88
C ALA A 60 -0.43 32.28 -49.50
N PHE A 61 0.58 32.01 -50.32
CA PHE A 61 1.60 30.98 -50.07
C PHE A 61 2.48 31.34 -48.88
N TYR A 62 2.95 32.58 -48.79
CA TYR A 62 3.73 33.08 -47.65
C TYR A 62 3.03 32.84 -46.30
N TYR A 63 1.76 33.22 -46.18
CA TYR A 63 1.00 33.02 -44.95
C TYR A 63 0.61 31.55 -44.73
N GLN A 64 0.47 30.76 -45.80
CA GLN A 64 0.26 29.31 -45.72
C GLN A 64 1.47 28.60 -45.09
N ASP A 65 2.70 28.99 -45.47
CA ASP A 65 3.94 28.43 -44.92
C ASP A 65 4.08 28.75 -43.43
N ILE A 66 3.77 29.99 -43.02
CA ILE A 66 3.74 30.36 -41.59
C ILE A 66 2.76 29.48 -40.84
N SER A 67 1.54 29.31 -41.36
CA SER A 67 0.50 28.49 -40.72
C SER A 67 0.95 27.03 -40.59
N LYS A 68 1.57 26.47 -41.64
CA LYS A 68 2.10 25.11 -41.65
C LYS A 68 3.21 24.92 -40.62
N ALA A 69 4.21 25.80 -40.60
CA ALA A 69 5.32 25.73 -39.65
C ALA A 69 4.83 25.79 -38.18
N MET A 70 3.85 26.65 -37.89
CA MET A 70 3.27 26.71 -36.54
C MET A 70 2.46 25.46 -36.20
N ASN A 71 1.76 24.86 -37.18
CA ASN A 71 1.01 23.63 -36.99
C ASN A 71 1.93 22.44 -36.67
N ASP A 72 3.04 22.32 -37.39
CA ASP A 72 4.04 21.26 -37.15
C ASP A 72 4.64 21.39 -35.74
N SER A 73 4.92 22.63 -35.30
CA SER A 73 5.39 22.92 -33.94
C SER A 73 4.36 22.53 -32.87
N LEU A 74 3.09 22.93 -33.02
CA LEU A 74 2.02 22.57 -32.09
C LEU A 74 1.82 21.05 -31.99
N PHE A 75 1.80 20.36 -33.13
CA PHE A 75 1.62 18.91 -33.16
C PHE A 75 2.79 18.17 -32.48
N SER A 76 4.03 18.63 -32.71
CA SER A 76 5.20 18.06 -32.04
C SER A 76 5.17 18.29 -30.53
N GLN A 77 4.73 19.47 -30.07
CA GLN A 77 4.57 19.77 -28.65
C GLN A 77 3.46 18.92 -28.00
N GLU A 78 2.31 18.77 -28.67
CA GLU A 78 1.20 17.93 -28.20
C GLU A 78 1.65 16.47 -28.05
N LYS A 79 2.35 15.95 -29.06
CA LYS A 79 2.92 14.59 -29.02
C LYS A 79 3.95 14.41 -27.91
N GLN A 80 4.80 15.42 -27.66
CA GLN A 80 5.75 15.37 -26.55
C GLN A 80 5.03 15.33 -25.20
N ASN A 81 3.98 16.14 -25.03
CA ASN A 81 3.18 16.15 -23.81
C ASN A 81 2.47 14.81 -23.59
N GLU A 82 1.92 14.21 -24.64
CA GLU A 82 1.31 12.88 -24.60
C GLU A 82 2.32 11.80 -24.18
N ILE A 83 3.51 11.79 -24.77
CA ILE A 83 4.59 10.87 -24.39
C ILE A 83 5.02 11.07 -22.94
N GLN A 84 5.13 12.32 -22.47
CA GLN A 84 5.45 12.62 -21.07
C GLN A 84 4.36 12.10 -20.12
N SER A 85 3.09 12.28 -20.46
CA SER A 85 1.96 11.77 -19.67
C SER A 85 2.01 10.24 -19.57
N MET A 86 2.16 9.55 -20.71
CA MET A 86 2.29 8.09 -20.73
C MET A 86 3.50 7.60 -19.93
N THR A 87 4.64 8.28 -20.03
CA THR A 87 5.85 7.93 -19.28
C THR A 87 5.65 8.11 -17.78
N PHE A 88 4.97 9.19 -17.37
CA PHE A 88 4.64 9.43 -15.97
C PHE A 88 3.68 8.37 -15.42
N GLU A 89 2.62 8.04 -16.17
CA GLU A 89 1.68 6.98 -15.80
C GLU A 89 2.37 5.62 -15.66
N GLU A 90 3.24 5.25 -16.60
CA GLU A 90 3.98 3.99 -16.54
C GLU A 90 4.98 3.98 -15.38
N THR A 91 5.65 5.10 -15.12
CA THR A 91 6.52 5.25 -13.94
C THR A 91 5.73 5.04 -12.65
N MET A 92 4.53 5.62 -12.57
CA MET A 92 3.67 5.48 -11.39
C MET A 92 3.17 4.07 -11.21
N ARG A 93 2.75 3.42 -12.30
CA ARG A 93 2.39 2.00 -12.31
C ARG A 93 3.55 1.12 -11.84
N GLN A 94 4.77 1.38 -12.32
CA GLN A 94 5.95 0.61 -11.94
C GLN A 94 6.28 0.78 -10.46
N GLN A 95 6.17 2.01 -9.93
CA GLN A 95 6.33 2.27 -8.49
C GLN A 95 5.28 1.54 -7.64
N GLU A 96 4.02 1.51 -8.09
CA GLU A 96 2.95 0.78 -7.40
C GLU A 96 3.22 -0.73 -7.40
N ILE A 97 3.65 -1.29 -8.53
CA ILE A 97 4.05 -2.71 -8.62
C ILE A 97 5.19 -3.03 -7.66
N GLU A 98 6.21 -2.17 -7.57
CA GLU A 98 7.34 -2.36 -6.66
C GLU A 98 6.93 -2.24 -5.19
N ALA A 99 6.10 -1.26 -4.86
CA ALA A 99 5.55 -1.10 -3.52
C ALA A 99 4.69 -2.30 -3.10
N ASN A 100 3.86 -2.81 -4.00
CA ASN A 100 3.04 -3.99 -3.74
C ASN A 100 3.90 -5.26 -3.56
N LYS A 101 4.92 -5.45 -4.40
CA LYS A 101 5.88 -6.55 -4.22
C LYS A 101 6.62 -6.48 -2.89
N PHE A 102 7.00 -5.27 -2.46
CA PHE A 102 7.65 -5.07 -1.16
C PHE A 102 6.70 -5.45 0.00
N LYS A 103 5.46 -4.94 -0.03
CA LYS A 103 4.43 -5.29 0.96
C LYS A 103 4.14 -6.79 1.00
N GLU A 104 3.93 -7.43 -0.15
CA GLU A 104 3.71 -8.88 -0.23
C GLU A 104 4.90 -9.68 0.33
N ALA A 105 6.13 -9.21 0.12
CA ALA A 105 7.32 -9.85 0.67
C ALA A 105 7.41 -9.70 2.19
N GLU A 106 7.01 -8.55 2.75
CA GLU A 106 6.88 -8.36 4.20
C GLU A 106 5.77 -9.24 4.77
N ASP A 107 4.56 -9.19 4.22
CA ASP A 107 3.42 -10.01 4.65
C ASP A 107 3.77 -11.50 4.63
N ARG A 108 4.49 -11.96 3.61
CA ARG A 108 4.97 -13.34 3.54
C ARG A 108 5.94 -13.67 4.67
N LYS A 109 6.88 -12.78 5.01
CA LYS A 109 7.80 -12.98 6.14
C LYS A 109 7.02 -13.06 7.46
N HIS A 110 6.09 -12.14 7.69
CA HIS A 110 5.23 -12.14 8.87
C HIS A 110 4.43 -13.44 8.98
N ASN A 111 3.77 -13.87 7.89
CA ASN A 111 3.03 -15.13 7.85
C ASN A 111 3.90 -16.34 8.19
N LEU A 112 5.12 -16.41 7.65
CA LEU A 112 6.06 -17.50 7.99
C LEU A 112 6.46 -17.48 9.47
N GLN A 113 6.69 -16.29 10.05
CA GLN A 113 6.97 -16.16 11.48
C GLN A 113 5.80 -16.62 12.34
N TYR A 114 4.57 -16.21 12.00
CA TYR A 114 3.37 -16.66 12.72
C TYR A 114 3.20 -18.18 12.68
N VAL A 115 3.41 -18.80 11.51
CA VAL A 115 3.37 -20.26 11.36
C VAL A 115 4.46 -20.93 12.21
N ALA A 116 5.69 -20.40 12.20
CA ALA A 116 6.78 -20.94 13.00
C ALA A 116 6.49 -20.87 14.51
N ILE A 117 5.95 -19.75 14.98
CA ILE A 117 5.56 -19.55 16.39
C ILE A 117 4.40 -20.48 16.76
N ALA A 118 3.39 -20.62 15.90
CA ALA A 118 2.28 -21.55 16.12
C ALA A 118 2.76 -23.01 16.22
N ILE A 119 3.67 -23.43 15.34
CA ILE A 119 4.29 -24.76 15.40
C ILE A 119 5.11 -24.93 16.69
N ALA A 120 5.91 -23.94 17.08
CA ALA A 120 6.69 -23.96 18.31
C ALA A 120 5.79 -24.11 19.56
N LEU A 121 4.67 -23.38 19.61
CA LEU A 121 3.69 -23.49 20.69
C LEU A 121 3.00 -24.85 20.70
N PHE A 122 2.56 -25.33 19.54
CA PHE A 122 1.87 -26.61 19.44
C PHE A 122 2.78 -27.77 19.84
N THR A 123 4.03 -27.77 19.36
CA THR A 123 5.04 -28.76 19.74
C THR A 123 5.38 -28.67 21.22
N PHE A 124 5.52 -27.47 21.78
CA PHE A 124 5.73 -27.27 23.22
C PHE A 124 4.60 -27.86 24.06
N VAL A 125 3.34 -27.63 23.67
CA VAL A 125 2.16 -28.20 24.35
C VAL A 125 2.16 -29.72 24.25
N ILE A 126 2.42 -30.29 23.07
CA ILE A 126 2.51 -31.76 22.89
C ILE A 126 3.59 -32.36 23.79
N ILE A 127 4.80 -31.78 23.79
CA ILE A 127 5.92 -32.25 24.62
C ILE A 127 5.53 -32.19 26.10
N PHE A 128 4.92 -31.09 26.55
CA PHE A 128 4.43 -30.97 27.92
C PHE A 128 3.44 -32.07 28.30
N PHE A 129 2.45 -32.36 27.45
CA PHE A 129 1.48 -33.44 27.67
C PHE A 129 2.12 -34.83 27.65
N LEU A 130 3.08 -35.09 26.76
CA LEU A 130 3.81 -36.36 26.70
C LEU A 130 4.66 -36.58 27.97
N PHE A 131 5.37 -35.56 28.44
CA PHE A 131 6.13 -35.61 29.70
C PHE A 131 5.20 -35.82 30.91
N SER A 132 4.05 -35.14 30.94
CA SER A 132 3.02 -35.36 31.96
C SER A 132 2.49 -36.80 31.96
N ARG A 133 2.47 -37.47 30.78
CA ARG A 133 2.02 -38.86 30.67
C ARG A 133 3.04 -39.85 31.22
N SER A 134 4.32 -39.69 30.87
CA SER A 134 5.35 -40.73 31.01
C SER A 134 6.22 -40.64 32.27
N VAL A 135 6.33 -39.46 32.91
CA VAL A 135 7.23 -39.24 34.05
C VAL A 135 6.43 -38.78 35.26
N VAL A 136 6.84 -39.18 36.47
CA VAL A 136 6.34 -38.60 37.73
C VAL A 136 6.87 -37.16 37.82
N VAL A 137 6.21 -36.23 37.14
CA VAL A 137 6.63 -34.82 37.12
C VAL A 137 6.42 -34.24 38.52
N GLY A 138 7.48 -33.64 39.07
CA GLY A 138 7.42 -32.93 40.35
C GLY A 138 6.68 -31.60 40.21
N GLU A 139 6.07 -31.13 41.29
CA GLU A 139 5.29 -29.88 41.33
C GLU A 139 6.08 -28.66 40.82
N LYS A 140 7.38 -28.58 41.15
CA LYS A 140 8.26 -27.49 40.70
C LYS A 140 8.36 -27.40 39.17
N PHE A 141 8.39 -28.54 38.47
CA PHE A 141 8.43 -28.56 37.01
C PHE A 141 7.12 -28.11 36.40
N ILE A 142 5.98 -28.50 36.99
CA ILE A 142 4.65 -28.07 36.55
C ILE A 142 4.55 -26.54 36.65
N ARG A 143 5.00 -25.96 37.76
CA ARG A 143 5.02 -24.51 37.97
C ARG A 143 5.92 -23.79 36.96
N PHE A 144 7.14 -24.29 36.73
CA PHE A 144 8.07 -23.73 35.76
C PHE A 144 7.51 -23.74 34.33
N PHE A 145 7.05 -24.90 33.85
CA PHE A 145 6.48 -25.03 32.50
C PHE A 145 5.14 -24.28 32.36
N GLY A 146 4.39 -24.13 33.46
CA GLY A 146 3.20 -23.29 33.50
C GLY A 146 3.53 -21.83 33.21
N ILE A 147 4.54 -21.26 33.89
CA ILE A 147 4.97 -19.87 33.66
C ILE A 147 5.55 -19.71 32.25
N LEU A 148 6.35 -20.67 31.79
CA LEU A 148 6.90 -20.65 30.43
C LEU A 148 5.79 -20.69 29.36
N GLY A 149 4.78 -21.54 29.56
CA GLY A 149 3.60 -21.62 28.70
C GLY A 149 2.76 -20.34 28.73
N LEU A 150 2.63 -19.71 29.89
CA LEU A 150 1.96 -18.41 30.03
C LEU A 150 2.66 -17.34 29.20
N LEU A 151 3.98 -17.22 29.33
CA LEU A 151 4.78 -16.26 28.57
C LEU A 151 4.63 -16.49 27.06
N ALA A 152 4.69 -17.75 26.63
CA ALA A 152 4.58 -18.11 25.23
C ALA A 152 3.18 -17.82 24.65
N VAL A 153 2.11 -18.07 25.42
CA VAL A 153 0.74 -17.73 25.02
C VAL A 153 0.52 -16.22 25.00
N PHE A 154 1.03 -15.50 26.00
CA PHE A 154 0.99 -14.05 26.02
C PHE A 154 1.68 -13.45 24.79
N GLU A 155 2.89 -13.92 24.49
CA GLU A 155 3.66 -13.48 23.32
C GLU A 155 2.90 -13.77 22.01
N PHE A 156 2.27 -14.94 21.91
CA PHE A 156 1.43 -15.29 20.76
C PHE A 156 0.24 -14.35 20.58
N ILE A 157 -0.48 -14.07 21.67
CA ILE A 157 -1.61 -13.15 21.66
C ILE A 157 -1.16 -11.74 21.29
N ASN A 158 -0.05 -11.27 21.88
CA ASN A 158 0.56 -9.98 21.55
C ASN A 158 0.86 -9.88 20.05
N LEU A 159 1.58 -10.87 19.51
CA LEU A 159 1.92 -10.93 18.08
C LEU A 159 0.69 -10.98 17.17
N LEU A 160 -0.37 -11.71 17.55
CA LEU A 160 -1.59 -11.84 16.75
C LEU A 160 -2.41 -10.54 16.73
N ILE A 161 -2.47 -9.84 17.87
CA ILE A 161 -3.28 -8.62 18.00
C ILE A 161 -2.47 -7.38 17.55
N HIS A 162 -1.14 -7.39 17.57
CA HIS A 162 -0.29 -6.24 17.20
C HIS A 162 -0.70 -5.57 15.86
N PRO A 163 -0.91 -6.28 14.74
CA PRO A 163 -1.31 -5.63 13.47
C PRO A 163 -2.69 -4.97 13.55
N GLN A 164 -3.62 -5.54 14.34
CA GLN A 164 -4.94 -4.95 14.55
C GLN A 164 -4.85 -3.74 15.49
N LEU A 165 -4.01 -3.82 16.52
CA LEU A 165 -3.78 -2.72 17.47
C LEU A 165 -3.20 -1.50 16.76
N GLU A 166 -2.25 -1.69 15.86
CA GLU A 166 -1.63 -0.61 15.08
C GLU A 166 -2.69 0.21 14.33
N HIS A 167 -3.61 -0.48 13.65
CA HIS A 167 -4.73 0.16 12.96
C HIS A 167 -5.73 0.85 13.92
N PHE A 168 -6.06 0.22 15.06
CA PHE A 168 -7.02 0.79 16.01
C PHE A 168 -6.46 1.93 16.86
N THR A 169 -5.15 1.96 17.10
CA THR A 169 -4.49 2.90 18.03
C THR A 169 -3.82 4.08 17.32
N ASN A 170 -3.91 4.16 15.99
CA ASN A 170 -3.22 5.16 15.17
C ASN A 170 -1.73 5.25 15.55
N ASP A 171 -1.07 4.09 15.65
CA ASP A 171 0.34 3.94 15.99
C ASP A 171 0.75 4.50 17.37
N SER A 172 -0.21 4.79 18.27
CA SER A 172 0.08 5.32 19.61
C SER A 172 0.65 4.25 20.55
N PRO A 173 1.94 4.33 20.96
CA PRO A 173 2.56 3.29 21.78
C PRO A 173 1.93 3.15 23.17
N VAL A 174 1.42 4.26 23.72
CA VAL A 174 0.79 4.28 25.05
C VAL A 174 -0.53 3.52 25.05
N LEU A 175 -1.37 3.70 24.02
CA LEU A 175 -2.64 3.00 23.90
C LEU A 175 -2.43 1.50 23.67
N MET A 176 -1.44 1.13 22.83
CA MET A 176 -1.06 -0.27 22.63
C MET A 176 -0.64 -0.93 23.95
N LEU A 177 0.21 -0.26 24.75
CA LEU A 177 0.64 -0.76 26.06
C LEU A 177 -0.53 -0.96 27.03
N ILE A 178 -1.48 -0.03 27.08
CA ILE A 178 -2.65 -0.15 27.96
C ILE A 178 -3.49 -1.37 27.59
N ILE A 179 -3.71 -1.62 26.29
CA ILE A 179 -4.50 -2.77 25.83
C ILE A 179 -3.77 -4.08 26.15
N LEU A 180 -2.46 -4.15 25.89
CA LEU A 180 -1.64 -5.31 26.20
C LEU A 180 -1.61 -5.61 27.71
N MET A 181 -1.55 -4.57 28.54
CA MET A 181 -1.61 -4.71 29.99
C MET A 181 -2.97 -5.25 30.45
N CYS A 182 -4.08 -4.80 29.86
CA CYS A 182 -5.41 -5.34 30.12
C CYS A 182 -5.52 -6.83 29.76
N ILE A 183 -4.97 -7.24 28.62
CA ILE A 183 -4.93 -8.64 28.19
C ILE A 183 -4.09 -9.47 29.17
N ALA A 184 -2.89 -9.00 29.54
CA ALA A 184 -2.04 -9.67 30.52
C ALA A 184 -2.75 -9.85 31.88
N ALA A 185 -3.44 -8.81 32.35
CA ALA A 185 -4.19 -8.84 33.59
C ALA A 185 -5.33 -9.88 33.61
N LEU A 186 -5.91 -10.18 32.44
CA LEU A 186 -6.93 -11.23 32.29
C LEU A 186 -6.30 -12.63 32.16
N LEU A 187 -5.15 -12.73 31.50
CA LEU A 187 -4.44 -13.98 31.25
C LEU A 187 -3.84 -14.59 32.54
N ILE A 188 -3.32 -13.75 33.44
CA ILE A 188 -2.66 -14.19 34.70
C ILE A 188 -3.62 -14.99 35.62
N PRO A 189 -4.84 -14.51 35.96
CA PRO A 189 -5.80 -15.29 36.74
C PRO A 189 -6.17 -16.62 36.09
N LEU A 190 -6.26 -16.65 34.76
CA LEU A 190 -6.59 -17.85 34.00
C LEU A 190 -5.47 -18.89 34.12
N HIS A 191 -4.21 -18.47 34.04
CA HIS A 191 -3.04 -19.33 34.26
C HIS A 191 -3.04 -19.98 35.64
N HIS A 192 -3.28 -19.21 36.71
CA HIS A 192 -3.30 -19.76 38.07
C HIS A 192 -4.36 -20.85 38.25
N LYS A 193 -5.56 -20.66 37.68
CA LYS A 193 -6.61 -21.70 37.68
C LYS A 193 -6.17 -22.96 36.94
N LEU A 194 -5.51 -22.80 35.79
CA LEU A 194 -4.96 -23.89 34.99
C LEU A 194 -3.85 -24.64 35.73
N GLU A 195 -2.90 -23.94 36.35
CA GLU A 195 -1.81 -24.52 37.14
C GLU A 195 -2.37 -25.38 38.29
N HIS A 196 -3.33 -24.85 39.05
CA HIS A 196 -3.95 -25.58 40.16
C HIS A 196 -4.67 -26.84 39.66
N TRP A 197 -5.41 -26.74 38.55
CA TRP A 197 -6.11 -27.89 37.96
C TRP A 197 -5.14 -28.98 37.48
N ILE A 198 -4.07 -28.60 36.78
CA ILE A 198 -3.04 -29.53 36.29
C ILE A 198 -2.34 -30.21 37.48
N THR A 199 -1.95 -29.43 38.48
CA THR A 199 -1.22 -29.93 39.65
C THR A 199 -2.07 -30.93 40.44
N HIS A 200 -3.34 -30.60 40.71
CA HIS A 200 -4.27 -31.51 41.38
C HIS A 200 -4.43 -32.83 40.61
N LYS A 201 -4.66 -32.75 39.30
CA LYS A 201 -4.85 -33.92 38.44
C LYS A 201 -3.58 -34.79 38.35
N MET A 202 -2.40 -34.17 38.35
CA MET A 202 -1.12 -34.89 38.36
C MET A 202 -0.84 -35.56 39.70
N ILE A 203 -1.16 -34.92 40.84
CA ILE A 203 -0.96 -35.51 42.17
C ILE A 203 -1.83 -36.76 42.35
N GLU A 204 -3.11 -36.70 41.97
CA GLU A 204 -4.00 -37.87 42.03
C GLU A 204 -3.48 -39.03 41.16
N LYS A 205 -3.03 -38.73 39.94
CA LYS A 205 -2.46 -39.72 39.03
C LYS A 205 -1.17 -40.33 39.61
N ASN A 206 -0.26 -39.51 40.14
CA ASN A 206 0.98 -39.98 40.76
C ASN A 206 0.71 -40.88 41.96
N LYS A 207 -0.30 -40.56 42.79
CA LYS A 207 -0.74 -41.41 43.91
C LYS A 207 -1.22 -42.78 43.41
N LYS A 208 -2.05 -42.82 42.35
CA LYS A 208 -2.51 -44.08 41.73
C LYS A 208 -1.35 -44.91 41.19
N ILE A 209 -0.40 -44.31 40.49
CA ILE A 209 0.78 -45.01 39.94
C ILE A 209 1.64 -45.60 41.06
N ARG A 210 1.90 -44.83 42.13
CA ARG A 210 2.67 -45.29 43.29
C ARG A 210 1.99 -46.44 44.03
N LEU A 211 0.66 -46.40 44.16
CA LEU A 211 -0.11 -47.49 44.77
C LEU A 211 -0.04 -48.77 43.94
N VAL A 212 -0.13 -48.68 42.61
CA VAL A 212 0.01 -49.84 41.72
C VAL A 212 1.42 -50.43 41.76
N SER A 213 2.46 -49.57 41.76
CA SER A 213 3.84 -50.07 41.90
C SER A 213 4.07 -50.72 43.27
N ALA A 214 3.53 -50.15 44.36
CA ALA A 214 3.67 -50.71 45.69
C ALA A 214 2.99 -52.09 45.81
N LYS A 215 1.78 -52.25 45.25
CA LYS A 215 1.09 -53.56 45.20
C LYS A 215 1.91 -54.62 44.46
N ARG A 216 2.46 -54.27 43.28
CA ARG A 216 3.32 -55.18 42.50
C ARG A 216 4.61 -55.57 43.24
N THR A 217 5.17 -54.68 44.06
CA THR A 217 6.34 -54.99 44.87
C THR A 217 6.00 -55.92 46.03
N ILE A 218 4.83 -55.75 46.66
CA ILE A 218 4.35 -56.61 47.74
C ILE A 218 4.06 -58.03 47.20
N GLU A 219 3.33 -58.17 46.09
CA GLU A 219 3.08 -59.48 45.44
C GLU A 219 4.40 -60.23 45.14
N LYS A 220 5.42 -59.53 44.62
CA LYS A 220 6.74 -60.11 44.36
C LYS A 220 7.51 -60.52 45.61
N LEU A 221 7.21 -59.93 46.76
CA LEU A 221 7.82 -60.28 48.05
C LEU A 221 7.05 -61.40 48.76
N GLU A 222 5.75 -61.55 48.50
CA GLU A 222 4.90 -62.63 49.01
C GLU A 222 5.04 -63.94 48.20
N GLU A 223 5.40 -63.86 46.91
CA GLU A 223 5.71 -65.04 46.07
C GLU A 223 7.12 -65.63 46.30
N LYS A 224 7.93 -65.04 47.17
CA LYS A 224 9.31 -65.47 47.50
C LYS A 224 9.41 -66.08 48.88
#